data_AF-A0AAD6D117-F1
#
_entry.id   AF-A0AAD6D117-F1
#
_cell.length_a   1.000
_cell.length_b   1.000
_cell.length_c   1.000
_cell.angle_alpha   90.00
_cell.angle_beta   90.00
_cell.angle_gamma   90.00
#
_symmetry.space_group_name_H-M   'P 1'
#
loop_
_entity.id
_entity.type
_entity.pdbx_description
1 polymer ?
#
loop_
_entity_poly.entity_id
_entity_poly.type
_entity_poly.pdbx_seq_one_letter_code
_entity_poly.pdbx_strand_id
1 'polypeptide(L)'
;MITFLKKGSGRFIMMIFSILIIAIVFYQLIVREISIPSSKLFESLKVINKCTHNNHETLDPSVEMASTGVARTVHQIWRTADIRTYSTELEASHDFWKTMFSPLNYTVKLWTDDDVLQLLRANYAWLLSTYEDYPQNIQRADLARLVVVHAEGGIYADLDVYPRDATQIQCLQHLRLQAIFAPTAGTLGLSNHFFMAERGSSFLQWALCEAKRRGAAKSRRMLPPYLQVFWTTGPIMVTAALREYAWLYSTQRQIIGLLDEAYGRAVIQHAAGRSWHRQDGRVLNYVADHVRNTVLMVVLILITISALLYVGRNCASINREHPASRRIMDARPGHETMIKAH
;
A
#
# COMPACT_ATOMS: atom_id res chain seq x y z
N MET A 1 16.48 -46.58 16.66
CA MET A 1 16.49 -45.12 16.40
C MET A 1 16.33 -44.77 14.91
N ILE A 2 15.54 -45.53 14.12
CA ILE A 2 15.28 -45.27 12.68
C ILE A 2 13.76 -45.25 12.36
N THR A 3 12.91 -45.35 13.37
CA THR A 3 11.45 -45.32 13.22
C THR A 3 10.82 -43.93 13.47
N PHE A 4 11.62 -42.89 13.75
CA PHE A 4 11.10 -41.55 14.04
C PHE A 4 11.08 -40.57 12.85
N LEU A 5 11.76 -40.85 11.74
CA LEU A 5 11.88 -39.91 10.62
C LEU A 5 10.89 -40.14 9.46
N LYS A 6 10.16 -41.26 9.43
CA LYS A 6 9.21 -41.56 8.34
C LYS A 6 7.82 -40.93 8.51
N LYS A 7 7.47 -40.48 9.73
CA LYS A 7 6.11 -40.01 10.07
C LYS A 7 5.94 -38.48 10.04
N GLY A 8 7.02 -37.72 9.92
CA GLY A 8 7.02 -36.24 9.90
C GLY A 8 7.08 -35.60 8.51
N SER A 9 7.71 -36.27 7.53
CA SER A 9 7.94 -35.71 6.19
C SER A 9 6.64 -35.45 5.40
N GLY A 10 5.66 -36.37 5.47
CA GLY A 10 4.36 -36.17 4.79
C GLY A 10 3.56 -35.01 5.37
N ARG A 11 3.60 -34.81 6.69
CA ARG A 11 2.95 -33.66 7.36
C ARG A 11 3.62 -32.34 7.01
N PHE A 12 4.95 -32.33 6.92
CA PHE A 12 5.71 -31.15 6.52
C PHE A 12 5.46 -30.76 5.06
N ILE A 13 5.44 -31.75 4.15
CA ILE A 13 5.12 -31.53 2.72
C ILE A 13 3.67 -31.02 2.57
N MET A 14 2.71 -31.63 3.27
CA MET A 14 1.31 -31.17 3.25
C MET A 14 1.16 -29.76 3.82
N MET A 15 1.93 -29.40 4.85
CA MET A 15 1.96 -28.05 5.41
C MET A 15 2.52 -27.04 4.41
N ILE A 16 3.63 -27.34 3.73
CA ILE A 16 4.19 -26.47 2.68
C ILE A 16 3.20 -26.33 1.53
N PHE A 17 2.57 -27.43 1.09
CA PHE A 17 1.59 -27.38 0.00
C PHE A 17 0.34 -26.59 0.39
N SER A 18 -0.11 -26.69 1.64
CA SER A 18 -1.22 -25.89 2.17
C SER A 18 -0.85 -24.41 2.25
N ILE A 19 0.35 -24.07 2.71
CA ILE A 19 0.86 -22.68 2.72
C ILE A 19 0.97 -22.14 1.29
N LEU A 20 1.45 -22.95 0.35
CA LEU A 20 1.55 -22.57 -1.06
C LEU A 20 0.17 -22.36 -1.69
N ILE A 21 -0.81 -23.24 -1.43
CA ILE A 21 -2.19 -23.06 -1.89
C ILE A 21 -2.81 -21.82 -1.27
N ILE A 22 -2.63 -21.59 0.04
CA ILE A 22 -3.12 -20.36 0.70
C ILE A 22 -2.45 -19.14 0.08
N ALA A 23 -1.13 -19.17 -0.17
CA ALA A 23 -0.42 -18.09 -0.82
C ALA A 23 -0.89 -17.87 -2.27
N ILE A 24 -1.16 -18.93 -3.03
CA ILE A 24 -1.71 -18.86 -4.39
C ILE A 24 -3.13 -18.32 -4.36
N VAL A 25 -4.00 -18.79 -3.47
CA VAL A 25 -5.38 -18.29 -3.33
C VAL A 25 -5.36 -16.83 -2.87
N PHE A 26 -4.50 -16.46 -1.93
CA PHE A 26 -4.36 -15.08 -1.47
C PHE A 26 -3.78 -14.18 -2.57
N TYR A 27 -2.79 -14.67 -3.31
CA TYR A 27 -2.27 -14.02 -4.51
C TYR A 27 -3.36 -13.90 -5.57
N GLN A 28 -4.16 -14.93 -5.82
CA GLN A 28 -5.28 -14.91 -6.77
C GLN A 28 -6.38 -13.97 -6.32
N LEU A 29 -6.69 -13.85 -5.02
CA LEU A 29 -7.67 -12.91 -4.49
C LEU A 29 -7.18 -11.46 -4.58
N ILE A 30 -5.90 -11.23 -4.22
CA ILE A 30 -5.24 -9.93 -4.39
C ILE A 30 -5.18 -9.55 -5.86
N VAL A 31 -4.71 -10.44 -6.73
CA VAL A 31 -4.65 -10.23 -8.18
C VAL A 31 -6.05 -10.07 -8.74
N ARG A 32 -7.05 -10.83 -8.32
CA ARG A 32 -8.43 -10.67 -8.84
C ARG A 32 -9.07 -9.35 -8.43
N GLU A 33 -8.79 -8.84 -7.24
CA GLU A 33 -9.18 -7.48 -6.83
C GLU A 33 -8.37 -6.41 -7.56
N ILE A 34 -7.08 -6.64 -7.83
CA ILE A 34 -6.21 -5.71 -8.55
C ILE A 34 -6.47 -5.72 -10.07
N SER A 35 -6.84 -6.85 -10.65
CA SER A 35 -6.91 -7.18 -12.09
C SER A 35 -8.33 -7.22 -12.66
N ILE A 36 -9.33 -6.65 -11.98
CA ILE A 36 -10.57 -6.22 -12.65
C ILE A 36 -10.16 -5.27 -13.80
N PRO A 37 -10.70 -5.40 -15.03
CA PRO A 37 -10.12 -4.78 -16.22
C PRO A 37 -9.87 -3.28 -16.02
N SER A 38 -8.60 -2.89 -16.01
CA SER A 38 -8.14 -1.51 -15.88
C SER A 38 -8.72 -0.58 -16.97
N SER A 39 -9.20 -1.16 -18.08
CA SER A 39 -9.74 -0.43 -19.23
C SER A 39 -10.87 0.55 -18.85
N LYS A 40 -11.83 0.16 -17.99
CA LYS A 40 -12.92 1.06 -17.57
C LYS A 40 -12.48 2.17 -16.60
N LEU A 41 -11.44 1.92 -15.81
CA LEU A 41 -10.88 2.92 -14.89
C LEU A 41 -10.19 4.05 -15.67
N PHE A 42 -9.44 3.70 -16.73
CA PHE A 42 -8.76 4.67 -17.58
C PHE A 42 -9.72 5.54 -18.40
N GLU A 43 -10.89 5.02 -18.79
CA GLU A 43 -11.91 5.83 -19.49
C GLU A 43 -12.46 6.97 -18.59
N SER A 44 -12.51 6.74 -17.28
CA SER A 44 -13.09 7.69 -16.31
C SER A 44 -12.09 8.70 -15.74
N LEU A 45 -10.78 8.50 -15.99
CA LEU A 45 -9.70 9.33 -15.49
C LEU A 45 -9.12 10.24 -16.59
N LYS A 46 -8.90 11.51 -16.26
CA LYS A 46 -8.10 12.41 -17.09
C LYS A 46 -6.63 12.30 -16.70
N VAL A 47 -5.83 11.62 -17.50
CA VAL A 47 -4.38 11.57 -17.29
C VAL A 47 -3.76 12.92 -17.69
N ILE A 48 -3.03 13.53 -16.75
CA ILE A 48 -2.42 14.86 -16.93
C ILE A 48 -0.91 14.67 -17.05
N ASN A 49 -0.42 14.74 -18.29
CA ASN A 49 1.01 14.66 -18.62
C ASN A 49 1.69 16.02 -18.70
N LYS A 50 0.91 17.10 -18.82
CA LYS A 50 1.35 18.49 -18.79
C LYS A 50 0.15 19.36 -18.49
N CYS A 51 0.38 20.47 -17.77
CA CYS A 51 -0.62 21.52 -17.65
C CYS A 51 -0.17 22.75 -18.44
N THR A 52 -1.05 23.24 -19.30
CA THR A 52 -0.84 24.46 -20.08
C THR A 52 -2.00 25.40 -19.82
N HIS A 53 -1.70 26.68 -19.52
CA HIS A 53 -2.69 27.76 -19.48
C HIS A 53 -3.17 28.08 -20.91
N ASN A 54 -3.91 27.17 -21.55
CA ASN A 54 -4.64 27.52 -22.77
C ASN A 54 -6.06 27.91 -22.38
N ASN A 55 -6.38 29.18 -22.64
CA ASN A 55 -7.70 29.76 -22.51
C ASN A 55 -8.71 29.00 -23.38
N HIS A 56 -9.93 28.87 -22.86
CA HIS A 56 -11.16 28.41 -23.53
C HIS A 56 -11.31 26.91 -23.85
N GLU A 57 -11.98 26.20 -22.95
CA GLU A 57 -13.20 25.48 -23.35
C GLU A 57 -14.38 26.22 -22.70
N THR A 58 -15.14 26.96 -23.53
CA THR A 58 -16.42 27.57 -23.14
C THR A 58 -17.38 26.47 -22.72
N LEU A 59 -17.54 26.28 -21.41
CA LEU A 59 -18.62 25.50 -20.82
C LEU A 59 -19.73 26.46 -20.37
N ASP A 60 -20.94 26.03 -20.68
CA ASP A 60 -22.25 26.66 -20.45
C ASP A 60 -22.34 27.64 -19.24
N PRO A 61 -22.80 28.91 -19.44
CA PRO A 61 -22.98 29.90 -18.38
C PRO A 61 -23.93 29.47 -17.24
N SER A 62 -24.72 28.42 -17.44
CA SER A 62 -25.64 27.89 -16.42
C SER A 62 -24.96 27.17 -15.24
N VAL A 63 -23.64 26.93 -15.30
CA VAL A 63 -22.86 26.27 -14.22
C VAL A 63 -22.08 27.26 -13.34
N GLU A 64 -22.21 28.57 -13.58
CA GLU A 64 -21.40 29.61 -12.91
C GLU A 64 -21.64 29.77 -11.39
N MET A 65 -22.65 29.13 -10.79
CA MET A 65 -23.01 29.40 -9.39
C MET A 65 -22.62 28.35 -8.34
N ALA A 66 -21.87 27.29 -8.65
CA ALA A 66 -21.56 26.26 -7.63
C ALA A 66 -20.11 25.75 -7.54
N SER A 67 -19.26 25.90 -8.57
CA SER A 67 -17.86 25.45 -8.52
C SER A 67 -16.91 26.63 -8.30
N THR A 68 -16.68 26.99 -7.04
CA THR A 68 -15.44 27.65 -6.65
C THR A 68 -14.37 26.56 -6.72
N GLY A 69 -13.56 26.53 -7.78
CA GLY A 69 -12.55 25.48 -8.00
C GLY A 69 -11.59 25.29 -6.80
N VAL A 70 -10.64 24.37 -6.93
CA VAL A 70 -9.72 23.98 -5.84
C VAL A 70 -9.18 25.21 -5.06
N ALA A 71 -9.50 25.29 -3.77
CA ALA A 71 -9.17 26.42 -2.91
C ALA A 71 -7.65 26.70 -2.83
N ARG A 72 -7.27 27.97 -2.58
CA ARG A 72 -5.88 28.39 -2.39
C ARG A 72 -5.37 28.10 -0.98
N THR A 73 -5.59 26.88 -0.53
CA THR A 73 -5.13 26.40 0.78
C THR A 73 -4.31 25.14 0.58
N VAL A 74 -3.13 25.10 1.20
CA VAL A 74 -2.30 23.91 1.29
C VAL A 74 -2.44 23.35 2.70
N HIS A 75 -2.74 22.06 2.80
CA HIS A 75 -2.94 21.35 4.04
C HIS A 75 -1.84 20.32 4.24
N GLN A 76 -1.29 20.31 5.44
CA GLN A 76 -0.41 19.25 5.92
C GLN A 76 -0.86 18.84 7.31
N ILE A 77 -0.55 17.61 7.72
CA ILE A 77 -0.98 17.06 9.00
C ILE A 77 0.24 16.58 9.77
N TRP A 78 0.31 16.98 11.04
CA TRP A 78 1.25 16.41 12.00
C TRP A 78 0.57 16.20 13.35
N ARG A 79 1.16 15.41 14.23
CA ARG A 79 0.57 15.13 15.55
C ARG A 79 0.41 16.41 16.39
N THR A 80 1.41 17.29 16.30
CA THR A 80 1.50 18.52 17.11
C THR A 80 1.88 19.72 16.24
N ALA A 81 1.73 20.93 16.76
CA ALA A 81 2.18 22.14 16.10
C ALA A 81 3.73 22.23 15.98
N ASP A 82 4.48 21.52 16.82
CA ASP A 82 5.95 21.48 16.72
C ASP A 82 6.41 20.49 15.65
N ILE A 83 6.65 21.01 14.45
CA ILE A 83 7.05 20.23 13.28
C ILE A 83 8.45 19.63 13.38
N ARG A 84 9.30 20.14 14.29
CA ARG A 84 10.67 19.60 14.51
C ARG A 84 10.65 18.17 15.04
N THR A 85 9.49 17.73 15.57
CA THR A 85 9.28 16.36 16.03
C THR A 85 8.95 15.37 14.90
N TYR A 86 8.84 15.85 13.65
CA TYR A 86 8.50 15.03 12.48
C TYR A 86 9.49 13.89 12.22
N SER A 87 10.76 14.25 12.04
CA SER A 87 11.83 13.30 11.71
C SER A 87 13.19 13.91 12.05
N THR A 88 14.13 13.06 12.45
CA THR A 88 15.53 13.42 12.64
C THR A 88 16.36 13.25 11.36
N GLU A 89 15.82 12.56 10.35
CA GLU A 89 16.53 12.21 9.11
C GLU A 89 16.05 13.03 7.91
N LEU A 90 14.85 13.59 7.99
CA LEU A 90 14.18 14.29 6.89
C LEU A 90 13.56 15.59 7.38
N GLU A 91 13.95 16.70 6.77
CA GLU A 91 13.35 18.01 7.04
C GLU A 91 11.91 18.05 6.53
N ALA A 92 10.96 18.46 7.36
CA ALA A 92 9.56 18.55 6.92
C ALA A 92 9.36 19.64 5.85
N SER A 93 8.56 19.35 4.83
CA SER A 93 8.38 20.23 3.66
C SER A 93 7.58 21.51 3.92
N HIS A 94 7.09 21.74 5.15
CA HIS A 94 6.15 22.80 5.47
C HIS A 94 6.66 24.20 5.18
N ASP A 95 7.91 24.48 5.54
CA ASP A 95 8.50 25.80 5.28
C ASP A 95 8.78 26.02 3.79
N PHE A 96 9.01 24.95 3.01
CA PHE A 96 9.11 25.02 1.56
C PHE A 96 7.77 25.41 0.92
N TRP A 97 6.67 24.79 1.37
CA TRP A 97 5.31 25.18 0.96
C TRP A 97 4.98 26.62 1.33
N LYS A 98 5.25 27.03 2.58
CA LYS A 98 5.04 28.41 3.04
C LYS A 98 5.83 29.42 2.20
N THR A 99 7.12 29.19 2.00
CA THR A 99 8.01 30.09 1.26
C THR A 99 7.56 30.25 -0.19
N MET A 100 7.16 29.14 -0.83
CA MET A 100 6.76 29.16 -2.23
C MET A 100 5.36 29.74 -2.45
N PHE A 101 4.39 29.47 -1.56
CA PHE A 101 2.97 29.76 -1.82
C PHE A 101 2.39 30.96 -1.06
N SER A 102 2.96 31.36 0.09
CA SER A 102 2.47 32.55 0.81
C SER A 102 2.55 33.84 -0.03
N PRO A 103 3.63 34.10 -0.81
CA PRO A 103 3.69 35.24 -1.73
C PRO A 103 2.63 35.23 -2.84
N LEU A 104 2.02 34.06 -3.09
CA LEU A 104 1.00 33.84 -4.12
C LEU A 104 -0.43 33.90 -3.54
N ASN A 105 -0.60 34.40 -2.31
CA ASN A 105 -1.87 34.51 -1.58
C ASN A 105 -2.51 33.15 -1.24
N TYR A 106 -1.70 32.14 -0.91
CA TYR A 106 -2.18 30.87 -0.38
C TYR A 106 -2.09 30.87 1.15
N THR A 107 -3.00 30.13 1.78
CA THR A 107 -2.86 29.77 3.19
C THR A 107 -2.20 28.40 3.29
N VAL A 108 -1.10 28.27 4.02
CA VAL A 108 -0.48 26.96 4.30
C VAL A 108 -0.77 26.59 5.75
N LYS A 109 -1.65 25.59 5.95
CA LYS A 109 -2.14 25.16 7.26
C LYS A 109 -1.49 23.84 7.68
N LEU A 110 -1.00 23.81 8.91
CA LEU A 110 -0.65 22.57 9.60
C LEU A 110 -1.80 22.19 10.53
N TRP A 111 -2.33 20.99 10.35
CA TRP A 111 -3.37 20.42 11.20
C TRP A 111 -2.75 19.51 12.23
N THR A 112 -3.11 19.70 13.50
CA THR A 112 -2.77 18.80 14.60
C THR A 112 -3.76 17.65 14.74
N ASP A 113 -3.41 16.62 15.52
CA ASP A 113 -4.35 15.54 15.85
C ASP A 113 -5.61 16.11 16.54
N ASP A 114 -5.47 17.15 17.38
CA ASP A 114 -6.57 17.81 18.05
C ASP A 114 -7.47 18.59 17.09
N ASP A 115 -6.88 19.31 16.13
CA ASP A 115 -7.64 20.05 15.10
C ASP A 115 -8.49 19.09 14.24
N VAL A 116 -7.88 17.97 13.83
CA VAL A 116 -8.57 16.92 13.06
C VAL A 116 -9.71 16.32 13.87
N LEU A 117 -9.48 16.02 15.15
CA LEU A 117 -10.48 15.44 16.02
C LEU A 117 -11.65 16.41 16.26
N GLN A 118 -11.38 17.71 16.40
CA GLN A 118 -12.41 18.75 16.49
C GLN A 118 -13.23 18.81 15.20
N LEU A 119 -12.57 18.79 14.03
CA LEU A 119 -13.25 18.78 12.73
C LEU A 119 -14.16 17.55 12.57
N LEU A 120 -13.69 16.37 12.97
CA LEU A 120 -14.47 15.13 12.94
C LEU A 120 -15.71 15.22 13.85
N ARG A 121 -15.54 15.69 15.09
CA ARG A 121 -16.65 15.84 16.04
C ARG A 121 -17.72 16.81 15.53
N ALA A 122 -17.31 17.92 14.92
CA ALA A 122 -18.22 18.94 14.42
C ALA A 122 -18.97 18.49 13.15
N ASN A 123 -18.25 17.94 12.16
CA ASN A 123 -18.78 17.81 10.80
C ASN A 123 -18.84 16.36 10.27
N TYR A 124 -18.19 15.41 10.94
CA TYR A 124 -18.07 14.01 10.48
C TYR A 124 -18.30 13.01 11.62
N ALA A 125 -19.25 13.29 12.51
CA ALA A 125 -19.53 12.44 13.67
C ALA A 125 -19.80 10.97 13.28
N TRP A 126 -20.35 10.73 12.08
CA TRP A 126 -20.58 9.38 11.52
C TRP A 126 -19.30 8.58 11.24
N LEU A 127 -18.13 9.23 11.17
CA LEU A 127 -16.82 8.65 10.90
C LEU A 127 -15.93 8.59 12.16
N LEU A 128 -16.27 9.35 13.20
CA LEU A 128 -15.48 9.53 14.41
C LEU A 128 -15.07 8.20 15.06
N SER A 129 -16.03 7.29 15.30
CA SER A 129 -15.73 6.00 15.92
C SER A 129 -14.78 5.15 15.07
N THR A 130 -14.88 5.23 13.74
CA THR A 130 -13.95 4.52 12.85
C THR A 130 -12.55 5.12 12.91
N TYR A 131 -12.44 6.44 12.99
CA TYR A 131 -11.18 7.15 13.14
C TYR A 131 -10.46 6.79 14.46
N GLU A 132 -11.19 6.82 15.57
CA GLU A 132 -10.67 6.49 16.91
C GLU A 132 -10.26 5.01 17.00
N ASP A 133 -11.02 4.12 16.37
CA ASP A 133 -10.77 2.68 16.38
C ASP A 133 -9.54 2.23 15.57
N TYR A 134 -8.96 3.09 14.72
CA TYR A 134 -7.81 2.67 13.91
C TYR A 134 -6.60 2.31 14.78
N PRO A 135 -5.97 1.14 14.58
CA PRO A 135 -4.84 0.72 15.41
C PRO A 135 -3.55 1.50 15.13
N GLN A 136 -3.40 2.07 13.94
CA GLN A 136 -2.19 2.80 13.54
C GLN A 136 -2.43 4.30 13.40
N ASN A 137 -1.50 5.12 13.91
CA ASN A 137 -1.53 6.59 13.72
C ASN A 137 -1.54 6.98 12.23
N ILE A 138 -0.84 6.22 11.37
CA ILE A 138 -0.83 6.50 9.93
C ILE A 138 -2.22 6.32 9.31
N GLN A 139 -3.06 5.39 9.78
CA GLN A 139 -4.43 5.26 9.28
C GLN A 139 -5.28 6.48 9.63
N ARG A 140 -5.09 7.01 10.85
CA ARG A 140 -5.70 8.27 11.27
C ARG A 140 -5.24 9.42 10.38
N ALA A 141 -3.93 9.56 10.12
CA ALA A 141 -3.40 10.59 9.24
C ALA A 141 -3.91 10.46 7.78
N ASP A 142 -3.95 9.23 7.25
CA ASP A 142 -4.49 8.91 5.92
C ASP A 142 -5.98 9.25 5.79
N LEU A 143 -6.77 9.04 6.83
CA LEU A 143 -8.17 9.44 6.82
C LEU A 143 -8.32 10.96 6.99
N ALA A 144 -7.52 11.55 7.90
CA ALA A 144 -7.55 12.96 8.22
C ALA A 144 -7.29 13.85 7.00
N ARG A 145 -6.33 13.47 6.13
CA ARG A 145 -6.06 14.24 4.90
C ARG A 145 -7.26 14.31 3.96
N LEU A 146 -8.02 13.21 3.83
CA LEU A 146 -9.24 13.19 3.02
C LEU A 146 -10.35 14.03 3.66
N VAL A 147 -10.50 13.94 4.99
CA VAL A 147 -11.49 14.72 5.75
C VAL A 147 -11.22 16.22 5.64
N VAL A 148 -9.98 16.64 5.84
CA VAL A 148 -9.55 18.04 5.78
C VAL A 148 -9.82 18.63 4.40
N VAL A 149 -9.37 17.95 3.34
CA VAL A 149 -9.60 18.45 1.96
C VAL A 149 -11.07 18.38 1.58
N HIS A 150 -11.82 17.37 2.03
CA HIS A 150 -13.27 17.37 1.80
C HIS A 150 -13.95 18.57 2.50
N ALA A 151 -13.52 18.92 3.72
CA ALA A 151 -14.10 20.00 4.50
C ALA A 151 -13.76 21.40 3.98
N GLU A 152 -12.51 21.64 3.58
CA GLU A 152 -12.00 22.96 3.19
C GLU A 152 -11.71 23.12 1.69
N GLY A 153 -11.69 22.02 0.92
CA GLY A 153 -11.12 21.99 -0.42
C GLY A 153 -9.60 22.10 -0.39
N GLY A 154 -9.00 22.47 -1.52
CA GLY A 154 -7.59 22.84 -1.59
C GLY A 154 -6.65 21.68 -1.89
N ILE A 155 -5.38 21.86 -1.53
CA ILE A 155 -4.28 20.95 -1.83
C ILE A 155 -3.85 20.27 -0.54
N TYR A 156 -3.63 18.96 -0.57
CA TYR A 156 -2.93 18.24 0.48
C TYR A 156 -1.58 17.75 -0.01
N ALA A 157 -0.59 17.84 0.89
CA ALA A 157 0.75 17.28 0.69
C ALA A 157 1.26 16.69 2.01
N ASP A 158 1.81 15.47 1.98
CA ASP A 158 2.53 14.93 3.12
C ASP A 158 3.77 15.80 3.47
N LEU A 159 4.28 15.64 4.69
CA LEU A 159 5.43 16.41 5.18
C LEU A 159 6.76 16.02 4.53
N ASP A 160 6.78 14.98 3.70
CA ASP A 160 7.89 14.55 2.85
C ASP A 160 7.65 14.83 1.37
N VAL A 161 6.60 15.59 1.04
CA VAL A 161 6.29 16.08 -0.30
C VAL A 161 6.65 17.55 -0.40
N TYR A 162 7.65 17.88 -1.22
CA TYR A 162 8.15 19.23 -1.44
C TYR A 162 7.61 19.80 -2.75
N PRO A 163 7.19 21.07 -2.78
CA PRO A 163 6.77 21.70 -4.02
C PRO A 163 7.99 22.02 -4.89
N ARG A 164 7.90 21.77 -6.21
CA ARG A 164 8.96 22.14 -7.15
C ARG A 164 8.57 23.32 -8.04
N ASP A 165 7.32 23.37 -8.47
CA ASP A 165 6.84 24.38 -9.43
C ASP A 165 5.45 24.90 -9.05
N ALA A 166 5.41 26.10 -8.46
CA ALA A 166 4.17 26.75 -8.08
C ALA A 166 3.26 27.04 -9.28
N THR A 167 3.83 27.38 -10.44
CA THR A 167 3.07 27.72 -11.66
C THR A 167 2.31 26.49 -12.16
N GLN A 168 2.96 25.33 -12.16
CA GLN A 168 2.31 24.08 -12.56
C GLN A 168 1.23 23.65 -11.55
N ILE A 169 1.49 23.77 -10.24
CA ILE A 169 0.49 23.49 -9.20
C ILE A 169 -0.73 24.41 -9.36
N GLN A 170 -0.52 25.71 -9.58
CA GLN A 170 -1.58 26.65 -9.86
C GLN A 170 -2.34 26.27 -11.14
N CYS A 171 -1.65 25.90 -12.22
CA CYS A 171 -2.29 25.44 -13.45
C CYS A 171 -3.23 24.25 -13.20
N LEU A 172 -2.80 23.25 -12.41
CA LEU A 172 -3.63 22.09 -12.06
C LEU A 172 -4.96 22.49 -11.40
N GLN A 173 -4.94 23.47 -10.50
CA GLN A 173 -6.16 23.97 -9.84
C GLN A 173 -7.17 24.59 -10.81
N HIS A 174 -6.70 25.12 -11.94
CA HIS A 174 -7.55 25.74 -12.96
C HIS A 174 -8.11 24.75 -13.98
N LEU A 175 -7.77 23.45 -13.90
CA LEU A 175 -8.29 22.42 -14.81
C LEU A 175 -9.77 22.09 -14.59
N ARG A 176 -10.43 22.69 -13.58
CA ARG A 176 -11.86 22.49 -13.26
C ARG A 176 -12.23 21.01 -13.08
N LEU A 177 -11.30 20.25 -12.51
CA LEU A 177 -11.52 18.86 -12.10
C LEU A 177 -11.98 18.84 -10.64
N GLN A 178 -12.87 17.92 -10.30
CA GLN A 178 -13.37 17.74 -8.95
C GLN A 178 -12.26 17.33 -7.97
N ALA A 179 -11.31 16.51 -8.45
CA ALA A 179 -10.09 16.19 -7.72
C ALA A 179 -8.97 15.77 -8.67
N ILE A 180 -7.71 15.97 -8.24
CA ILE A 180 -6.49 15.56 -8.95
C ILE A 180 -5.58 14.85 -7.96
N PHE A 181 -5.09 13.66 -8.30
CA PHE A 181 -4.25 12.84 -7.43
C PHE A 181 -2.89 12.54 -8.08
N ALA A 182 -1.86 12.40 -7.25
CA ALA A 182 -0.61 11.77 -7.66
C ALA A 182 -0.82 10.25 -7.90
N PRO A 183 -0.06 9.63 -8.82
CA PRO A 183 -0.19 8.21 -9.09
C PRO A 183 0.52 7.37 -8.03
N THR A 184 0.06 6.13 -7.84
CA THR A 184 0.92 5.07 -7.30
C THR A 184 1.96 4.67 -8.33
N ALA A 185 3.06 4.02 -7.92
CA ALA A 185 4.06 3.49 -8.85
C ALA A 185 3.40 2.68 -9.98
N GLY A 186 3.71 3.02 -11.25
CA GLY A 186 3.17 2.32 -12.42
C GLY A 186 1.77 2.74 -12.88
N THR A 187 1.31 3.96 -12.56
CA THR A 187 0.07 4.64 -13.05
C THR A 187 -1.28 3.92 -12.84
N LEU A 188 -1.31 2.77 -12.16
CA LEU A 188 -2.51 1.93 -12.00
C LEU A 188 -3.38 2.27 -10.77
N GLY A 189 -3.08 3.35 -10.04
CA GLY A 189 -3.81 3.71 -8.82
C GLY A 189 -3.62 5.16 -8.38
N LEU A 190 -4.52 5.61 -7.50
CA LEU A 190 -4.45 6.91 -6.85
C LEU A 190 -3.62 6.81 -5.58
N SER A 191 -2.60 7.65 -5.45
CA SER A 191 -1.90 7.83 -4.20
C SER A 191 -2.46 9.01 -3.43
N ASN A 192 -2.53 8.89 -2.11
CA ASN A 192 -3.00 9.94 -1.21
C ASN A 192 -1.85 10.65 -0.47
N HIS A 193 -0.64 10.71 -1.03
CA HIS A 193 0.47 11.50 -0.48
C HIS A 193 0.42 12.96 -0.96
N PHE A 194 -0.12 13.18 -2.16
CA PHE A 194 -0.38 14.47 -2.75
C PHE A 194 -1.66 14.41 -3.58
N PHE A 195 -2.59 15.32 -3.32
CA PHE A 195 -3.80 15.47 -4.11
C PHE A 195 -4.41 16.84 -3.88
N MET A 196 -5.36 17.22 -4.72
CA MET A 196 -6.15 18.42 -4.53
C MET A 196 -7.59 18.18 -4.93
N ALA A 197 -8.54 18.87 -4.31
CA ALA A 197 -9.95 18.72 -4.64
C ALA A 197 -10.75 19.98 -4.32
N GLU A 198 -11.93 20.05 -4.94
CA GLU A 198 -12.95 21.02 -4.57
C GLU A 198 -13.51 20.70 -3.17
N ARG A 199 -13.95 21.74 -2.46
CA ARG A 199 -14.63 21.59 -1.17
C ARG A 199 -15.92 20.79 -1.38
N GLY A 200 -16.17 19.79 -0.53
CA GLY A 200 -17.34 18.93 -0.66
C GLY A 200 -17.31 17.99 -1.86
N SER A 201 -16.12 17.69 -2.40
CA SER A 201 -15.94 16.78 -3.53
C SER A 201 -16.68 15.44 -3.32
N SER A 202 -17.61 15.12 -4.23
CA SER A 202 -18.40 13.88 -4.18
C SER A 202 -17.51 12.64 -4.18
N PHE A 203 -16.39 12.67 -4.92
CA PHE A 203 -15.42 11.60 -4.90
C PHE A 203 -14.77 11.43 -3.51
N LEU A 204 -14.35 12.52 -2.86
CA LEU A 204 -13.79 12.44 -1.51
C LEU A 204 -14.84 11.94 -0.50
N GLN A 205 -16.09 12.37 -0.62
CA GLN A 205 -17.19 11.82 0.20
C GLN A 205 -17.32 10.30 0.02
N TRP A 206 -17.22 9.80 -1.22
CA TRP A 206 -17.22 8.37 -1.52
C TRP A 206 -16.02 7.65 -0.89
N ALA A 207 -14.82 8.23 -1.00
CA ALA A 207 -13.61 7.69 -0.39
C ALA A 207 -13.71 7.62 1.15
N LEU A 208 -14.33 8.61 1.80
CA LEU A 208 -14.59 8.58 3.25
C LEU A 208 -15.58 7.47 3.63
N CYS A 209 -16.63 7.26 2.83
CA CYS A 209 -17.56 6.13 3.02
C CYS A 209 -16.85 4.78 2.88
N GLU A 210 -15.97 4.65 1.88
CA GLU A 210 -15.19 3.43 1.67
C GLU A 210 -14.19 3.17 2.81
N ALA A 211 -13.51 4.21 3.29
CA ALA A 211 -12.65 4.12 4.46
C ALA A 211 -13.42 3.62 5.69
N LYS A 212 -14.63 4.16 5.95
CA LYS A 212 -15.51 3.66 7.02
C LYS A 212 -15.87 2.18 6.83
N ARG A 213 -16.27 1.78 5.62
CA ARG A 213 -16.64 0.40 5.30
C ARG A 213 -15.49 -0.57 5.58
N ARG A 214 -14.26 -0.19 5.20
CA ARG A 214 -13.06 -1.02 5.39
C ARG A 214 -12.49 -0.94 6.81
N GLY A 215 -12.72 0.15 7.54
CA GLY A 215 -12.29 0.34 8.93
C GLY A 215 -13.08 -0.49 9.95
N ALA A 216 -14.26 -1.01 9.56
CA ALA A 216 -15.09 -1.86 10.42
C ALA A 216 -14.31 -3.06 10.99
N ALA A 217 -14.53 -3.36 12.28
CA ALA A 217 -13.74 -4.34 13.05
C ALA A 217 -13.64 -5.75 12.42
N LYS A 218 -14.63 -6.18 11.63
CA LYS A 218 -14.60 -7.46 10.90
C LYS A 218 -13.58 -7.47 9.75
N SER A 219 -13.38 -6.36 9.06
CA SER A 219 -12.45 -6.23 7.92
C SER A 219 -10.98 -6.20 8.36
N ARG A 220 -10.71 -5.92 9.64
CA ARG A 220 -9.35 -5.72 10.19
C ARG A 220 -8.61 -7.01 10.57
N ARG A 221 -9.31 -8.14 10.75
CA ARG A 221 -8.75 -9.33 11.42
C ARG A 221 -7.83 -10.21 10.58
N MET A 222 -7.70 -9.96 9.27
CA MET A 222 -7.03 -10.91 8.36
C MET A 222 -5.78 -10.34 7.67
N LEU A 223 -5.37 -9.10 7.93
CA LEU A 223 -4.23 -8.47 7.26
C LEU A 223 -3.12 -8.07 8.25
N PRO A 224 -1.83 -8.27 7.88
CA PRO A 224 -0.70 -7.66 8.58
C PRO A 224 -0.86 -6.13 8.69
N PRO A 225 -0.35 -5.48 9.75
CA PRO A 225 -0.49 -4.04 9.96
C PRO A 225 -0.13 -3.18 8.76
N TYR A 226 0.97 -3.47 8.06
CA TYR A 226 1.38 -2.71 6.88
C TYR A 226 0.34 -2.76 5.77
N LEU A 227 -0.10 -3.96 5.37
CA LEU A 227 -1.11 -4.14 4.33
C LEU A 227 -2.47 -3.58 4.77
N GLN A 228 -2.77 -3.63 6.06
CA GLN A 228 -3.98 -3.04 6.61
C GLN A 228 -4.03 -1.53 6.35
N VAL A 229 -2.91 -0.80 6.51
CA VAL A 229 -2.85 0.65 6.21
C VAL A 229 -3.25 0.93 4.75
N PHE A 230 -2.58 0.27 3.78
CA PHE A 230 -2.90 0.45 2.36
C PHE A 230 -4.36 0.10 2.06
N TRP A 231 -4.85 -1.00 2.64
CA TRP A 231 -6.20 -1.52 2.41
C TRP A 231 -7.29 -0.63 2.96
N THR A 232 -7.14 -0.06 4.15
CA THR A 232 -8.23 0.66 4.85
C THR A 232 -8.26 2.15 4.58
N THR A 233 -7.10 2.78 4.41
CA THR A 233 -6.99 4.25 4.38
C THR A 233 -5.98 4.76 3.36
N GLY A 234 -5.06 3.91 2.90
CA GLY A 234 -4.02 4.25 1.94
C GLY A 234 -4.45 4.12 0.46
N PRO A 235 -3.48 4.07 -0.45
CA PRO A 235 -3.71 4.10 -1.90
C PRO A 235 -4.63 3.00 -2.45
N ILE A 236 -4.63 1.79 -1.87
CA ILE A 236 -5.53 0.70 -2.32
C ILE A 236 -6.98 1.07 -2.02
N MET A 237 -7.26 1.65 -0.85
CA MET A 237 -8.60 2.13 -0.51
C MET A 237 -9.08 3.21 -1.47
N VAL A 238 -8.27 4.26 -1.68
CA VAL A 238 -8.67 5.41 -2.53
C VAL A 238 -8.86 4.97 -3.98
N THR A 239 -8.01 4.06 -4.47
CA THR A 239 -8.15 3.48 -5.82
C THR A 239 -9.43 2.64 -5.95
N ALA A 240 -9.79 1.87 -4.91
CA ALA A 240 -11.03 1.11 -4.92
C ALA A 240 -12.27 2.01 -4.86
N ALA A 241 -12.24 3.07 -4.04
CA ALA A 241 -13.27 4.09 -4.02
C ALA A 241 -13.46 4.72 -5.41
N LEU A 242 -12.36 5.02 -6.12
CA LEU A 242 -12.43 5.55 -7.47
C LEU A 242 -13.09 4.57 -8.44
N ARG A 243 -12.75 3.28 -8.36
CA ARG A 243 -13.31 2.26 -9.26
C ARG A 243 -14.83 2.16 -9.11
N GLU A 244 -15.33 2.15 -7.88
CA GLU A 244 -16.78 2.12 -7.63
C GLU A 244 -17.46 3.44 -8.02
N TYR A 245 -16.83 4.57 -7.68
CA TYR A 245 -17.34 5.89 -8.04
C TYR A 245 -17.42 6.05 -9.57
N ALA A 246 -16.36 5.69 -10.29
CA ALA A 246 -16.35 5.66 -11.74
C ALA A 246 -17.44 4.74 -12.30
N TRP A 247 -17.63 3.55 -11.74
CA TRP A 247 -18.69 2.64 -12.20
C TRP A 247 -20.09 3.28 -12.10
N LEU A 248 -20.39 3.99 -11.01
CA LEU A 248 -21.68 4.67 -10.79
C LEU A 248 -21.86 5.94 -11.63
N TYR A 249 -20.79 6.70 -11.88
CA TYR A 249 -20.85 8.05 -12.48
C TYR A 249 -20.19 8.15 -13.88
N SER A 250 -19.71 7.03 -14.44
CA SER A 250 -18.96 6.92 -15.73
C SER A 250 -19.64 7.51 -16.96
N THR A 251 -20.94 7.80 -16.92
CA THR A 251 -21.69 8.28 -18.09
C THR A 251 -21.52 9.77 -18.36
N GLN A 252 -20.93 10.55 -17.43
CA GLN A 252 -20.82 12.01 -17.56
C GLN A 252 -19.47 12.54 -17.06
N ARG A 253 -18.53 12.73 -17.99
CA ARG A 253 -17.25 13.48 -17.87
C ARG A 253 -16.14 12.85 -17.00
N GLN A 254 -14.90 13.02 -17.48
CA GLN A 254 -13.67 12.73 -16.73
C GLN A 254 -13.44 13.81 -15.67
N ILE A 255 -14.12 13.70 -14.52
CA ILE A 255 -14.07 14.69 -13.44
C ILE A 255 -12.90 14.50 -12.47
N ILE A 256 -12.20 13.36 -12.52
CA ILE A 256 -11.04 13.05 -11.69
C ILE A 256 -9.78 13.03 -12.54
N GLY A 257 -8.77 13.80 -12.12
CA GLY A 257 -7.45 13.86 -12.74
C GLY A 257 -6.45 12.92 -12.07
N LEU A 258 -5.61 12.29 -12.88
CA LEU A 258 -4.45 11.52 -12.44
C LEU A 258 -3.19 12.14 -13.04
N LEU A 259 -2.25 12.56 -12.20
CA LEU A 259 -0.95 13.03 -12.70
C LEU A 259 -0.20 11.86 -13.34
N ASP A 260 0.38 12.12 -14.51
CA ASP A 260 1.41 11.24 -15.05
C ASP A 260 2.60 11.16 -14.07
N GLU A 261 3.29 10.02 -14.03
CA GLU A 261 4.36 9.78 -13.07
C GLU A 261 5.58 10.70 -13.29
N ALA A 262 5.96 10.95 -14.54
CA ALA A 262 7.07 11.84 -14.86
C ALA A 262 6.69 13.30 -14.61
N TYR A 263 5.48 13.69 -15.01
CA TYR A 263 4.97 15.03 -14.75
C TYR A 263 4.79 15.31 -13.25
N GLY A 264 4.23 14.36 -12.49
CA GLY A 264 4.09 14.45 -11.04
C GLY A 264 5.44 14.71 -10.36
N ARG A 265 6.50 13.99 -10.76
CA ARG A 265 7.87 14.23 -10.25
C ARG A 265 8.47 15.58 -10.63
N ALA A 266 8.02 16.18 -11.73
CA ALA A 266 8.44 17.51 -12.14
C ALA A 266 7.74 18.60 -11.32
N VAL A 267 6.48 18.37 -10.92
CA VAL A 267 5.66 19.33 -10.16
C VAL A 267 5.93 19.25 -8.65
N ILE A 268 6.17 18.05 -8.13
CA ILE A 268 6.46 17.78 -6.71
C ILE A 268 7.62 16.81 -6.54
N GLN A 269 8.34 16.91 -5.43
CA GLN A 269 9.32 15.92 -4.99
C GLN A 269 8.74 15.13 -3.83
N HIS A 270 8.70 13.81 -3.93
CA HIS A 270 8.32 12.94 -2.82
C HIS A 270 9.56 12.21 -2.29
N ALA A 271 9.96 12.51 -1.05
CA ALA A 271 11.11 11.88 -0.39
C ALA A 271 10.79 10.50 0.21
N ALA A 272 9.53 10.07 0.19
CA ALA A 272 9.05 8.76 0.61
C ALA A 272 9.50 8.37 2.03
N GLY A 273 9.09 9.17 3.01
CA GLY A 273 9.32 8.96 4.43
C GLY A 273 8.84 7.59 4.88
N ARG A 274 9.75 6.80 5.46
CA ARG A 274 9.50 5.43 5.91
C ARG A 274 9.23 5.32 7.42
N SER A 275 8.93 6.46 8.06
CA SER A 275 8.95 6.63 9.53
C SER A 275 7.85 5.86 10.29
N TRP A 276 6.78 5.44 9.62
CA TRP A 276 5.68 4.68 10.23
C TRP A 276 5.81 3.15 10.08
N HIS A 277 6.78 2.67 9.29
CA HIS A 277 6.91 1.26 8.96
C HIS A 277 7.36 0.43 10.17
N ARG A 278 6.55 -0.59 10.51
CA ARG A 278 6.96 -1.68 11.42
C ARG A 278 7.81 -2.72 10.66
N GLN A 279 8.18 -3.81 11.34
CA GLN A 279 9.04 -4.85 10.76
C GLN A 279 8.45 -5.48 9.48
N ASP A 280 7.14 -5.71 9.45
CA ASP A 280 6.41 -6.21 8.27
C ASP A 280 6.53 -5.25 7.08
N GLY A 281 6.37 -3.94 7.30
CA GLY A 281 6.57 -2.93 6.28
C GLY A 281 8.01 -2.85 5.79
N ARG A 282 9.00 -3.02 6.67
CA ARG A 282 10.42 -3.08 6.27
C ARG A 282 10.70 -4.29 5.39
N VAL A 283 10.16 -5.47 5.72
CA VAL A 283 10.32 -6.69 4.92
C VAL A 283 9.64 -6.53 3.57
N LEU A 284 8.39 -6.06 3.52
CA LEU A 284 7.66 -5.89 2.27
C LEU A 284 8.32 -4.85 1.36
N ASN A 285 8.79 -3.72 1.91
CA ASN A 285 9.53 -2.73 1.13
C ASN A 285 10.88 -3.28 0.65
N TYR A 286 11.60 -4.04 1.49
CA TYR A 286 12.84 -4.69 1.05
C TYR A 286 12.60 -5.64 -0.13
N VAL A 287 11.55 -6.47 -0.04
CA VAL A 287 11.15 -7.37 -1.13
C VAL A 287 10.75 -6.59 -2.39
N ALA A 288 10.02 -5.49 -2.25
CA ALA A 288 9.65 -4.64 -3.39
C ALA A 288 10.88 -3.99 -4.05
N ASP A 289 11.75 -3.38 -3.25
CA ASP A 289 12.99 -2.71 -3.69
C ASP A 289 13.98 -3.71 -4.33
N HIS A 290 13.94 -4.97 -3.91
CA HIS A 290 14.86 -6.02 -4.37
C HIS A 290 14.16 -7.13 -5.16
N VAL A 291 12.98 -6.89 -5.73
CA VAL A 291 12.10 -7.94 -6.28
C VAL A 291 12.83 -8.89 -7.22
N ARG A 292 13.72 -8.37 -8.09
CA ARG A 292 14.56 -9.18 -8.98
C ARG A 292 15.49 -10.13 -8.22
N ASN A 293 16.18 -9.64 -7.21
CA ASN A 293 17.12 -10.41 -6.41
C ASN A 293 16.40 -11.36 -5.45
N THR A 294 15.26 -10.95 -4.89
CA THR A 294 14.41 -11.78 -4.03
C THR A 294 13.80 -12.94 -4.81
N VAL A 295 13.28 -12.71 -6.02
CA VAL A 295 12.75 -13.77 -6.89
C VAL A 295 13.85 -14.76 -7.26
N LEU A 296 15.05 -14.29 -7.64
CA LEU A 296 16.20 -15.15 -7.91
C LEU A 296 16.59 -16.00 -6.70
N MET A 297 16.65 -15.40 -5.50
CA MET A 297 16.96 -16.12 -4.26
C MET A 297 15.91 -17.19 -3.94
N VAL A 298 14.62 -16.88 -4.07
CA VAL A 298 13.53 -17.85 -3.84
C VAL A 298 13.61 -19.00 -4.84
N VAL A 299 13.87 -18.72 -6.12
CA VAL A 299 14.06 -19.77 -7.13
C VAL A 299 15.27 -20.66 -6.80
N LEU A 300 16.40 -20.08 -6.40
CA LEU A 300 17.59 -20.83 -5.99
C LEU A 300 17.34 -21.70 -4.75
N ILE A 301 16.59 -21.18 -3.76
CA ILE A 301 16.18 -21.93 -2.57
C ILE A 301 15.27 -23.10 -2.97
N LEU A 302 14.31 -22.89 -3.87
CA LEU A 302 13.43 -23.96 -4.35
C LEU A 302 14.20 -25.02 -5.14
N ILE A 303 15.19 -24.63 -5.96
CA ILE A 303 16.06 -25.56 -6.70
C ILE A 303 16.91 -26.37 -5.72
N THR A 304 17.53 -25.73 -4.74
CA THR A 304 18.38 -26.41 -3.74
C THR A 304 17.58 -27.37 -2.86
N ILE A 305 16.39 -26.96 -2.39
CA ILE A 305 15.47 -27.85 -1.66
C ILE A 305 15.07 -29.04 -2.54
N SER A 306 14.74 -28.81 -3.82
CA SER A 306 14.38 -29.87 -4.76
C SER A 306 15.54 -30.84 -5.01
N ALA A 307 16.76 -30.32 -5.15
CA ALA A 307 17.97 -31.13 -5.30
C ALA A 307 18.27 -31.97 -4.05
N LEU A 308 18.15 -31.37 -2.86
CA LEU A 308 18.33 -32.08 -1.58
C LEU A 308 17.27 -33.18 -1.39
N LEU A 309 16.02 -32.92 -1.75
CA LEU A 309 14.95 -33.92 -1.71
C LEU A 309 15.17 -35.05 -2.74
N TYR A 310 15.68 -34.72 -3.93
CA TYR A 310 16.03 -35.70 -4.96
C TYR A 310 17.19 -36.60 -4.52
N VAL A 311 18.29 -36.01 -4.03
CA VAL A 311 19.43 -36.75 -3.49
C VAL A 311 19.01 -37.60 -2.29
N GLY A 312 18.23 -37.06 -1.36
CA GLY A 312 17.71 -37.79 -0.21
C GLY A 312 16.84 -38.99 -0.61
N ARG A 313 16.03 -38.86 -1.67
CA ARG A 313 15.24 -39.98 -2.23
C ARG A 313 16.12 -41.03 -2.89
N ASN A 314 17.12 -40.62 -3.67
CA ASN A 314 18.01 -41.54 -4.37
C ASN A 314 18.93 -42.30 -3.39
N CYS A 315 19.52 -41.62 -2.40
CA CYS A 315 20.28 -42.27 -1.33
C CYS A 315 19.41 -43.22 -0.49
N ALA A 316 18.13 -42.90 -0.27
CA ALA A 316 17.20 -43.79 0.41
C ALA A 316 16.79 -45.01 -0.45
N SER A 317 16.88 -44.93 -1.78
CA SER A 317 16.64 -46.07 -2.68
C SER A 317 17.87 -47.00 -2.76
N ILE A 318 19.08 -46.45 -2.84
CA ILE A 318 20.34 -47.22 -2.86
C ILE A 318 20.51 -48.02 -1.56
N ASN A 319 20.16 -47.44 -0.41
CA ASN A 319 20.17 -48.16 0.88
C ASN A 319 19.08 -49.25 1.00
N ARG A 320 18.07 -49.28 0.12
CA ARG A 320 17.09 -50.39 0.07
C ARG A 320 17.55 -51.54 -0.82
N GLU A 321 18.38 -51.27 -1.82
CA GLU A 321 18.89 -52.29 -2.76
C GLU A 321 20.06 -53.11 -2.18
N HIS A 322 20.78 -52.60 -1.16
CA HIS A 322 21.81 -53.37 -0.46
C HIS A 322 21.58 -53.50 1.07
N PRO A 323 20.70 -54.40 1.53
CA PRO A 323 20.63 -54.79 2.94
C PRO A 323 21.71 -55.81 3.36
N ALA A 324 22.49 -56.36 2.42
CA ALA A 324 23.19 -57.63 2.60
C ALA A 324 24.63 -57.57 3.16
N SER A 325 25.20 -56.41 3.51
CA SER A 325 26.59 -56.34 4.01
C SER A 325 26.73 -56.15 5.52
N ARG A 326 25.63 -55.94 6.27
CA ARG A 326 25.68 -55.79 7.74
C ARG A 326 25.45 -57.06 8.56
N ARG A 327 25.37 -58.24 7.92
CA ARG A 327 25.08 -59.52 8.60
C ARG A 327 26.23 -60.53 8.63
N ILE A 328 27.48 -60.12 8.39
CA ILE A 328 28.65 -61.03 8.35
C ILE A 328 29.68 -60.72 9.46
N MET A 329 29.24 -60.28 10.66
CA MET A 329 30.13 -60.24 11.84
C MET A 329 29.59 -60.94 13.10
N ASP A 330 28.38 -61.52 13.05
CA ASP A 330 27.78 -62.24 14.19
C ASP A 330 27.56 -63.73 13.90
N ALA A 331 28.58 -64.41 13.37
CA ALA A 331 28.62 -65.88 13.32
C ALA A 331 29.76 -66.39 14.23
N ARG A 332 29.46 -66.60 15.51
CA ARG A 332 30.28 -67.48 16.37
C ARG A 332 30.00 -68.94 15.98
N PRO A 333 31.01 -69.78 15.71
CA PRO A 333 30.80 -71.22 15.64
C PRO A 333 30.81 -71.84 17.04
N GLY A 334 30.11 -72.97 17.14
CA GLY A 334 29.72 -73.69 18.34
C GLY A 334 30.85 -74.20 19.25
N HIS A 335 30.41 -74.47 20.48
CA HIS A 335 31.00 -75.35 21.48
C HIS A 335 31.70 -76.61 20.95
N GLU A 336 32.88 -76.92 21.51
CA GLU A 336 33.31 -78.30 21.76
C GLU A 336 34.18 -78.39 23.04
N THR A 337 33.57 -79.03 24.03
CA THR A 337 34.06 -79.98 25.05
C THR A 337 35.41 -79.83 25.77
N MET A 338 35.27 -79.80 27.10
CA MET A 338 36.20 -80.05 28.20
C MET A 338 37.05 -81.33 28.05
N ILE A 339 38.37 -81.27 28.28
CA ILE A 339 39.18 -82.28 29.02
C ILE A 339 40.30 -81.56 29.79
N LYS A 340 40.49 -81.98 31.06
CA LYS A 340 41.45 -81.53 32.09
C LYS A 340 42.77 -82.33 32.07
N ALA A 341 43.76 -81.78 32.78
CA ALA A 341 45.00 -82.35 33.34
C ALA A 341 46.20 -82.40 32.37
N HIS A 342 47.43 -82.02 32.75
CA HIS A 342 48.03 -81.81 34.07
C HIS A 342 49.09 -80.71 34.04
#